data_AF-A0A815HDX6-F1
#
_entry.id   AF-A0A815HDX6-F1
#
_cell.length_a   1.000
_cell.length_b   1.000
_cell.length_c   1.000
_cell.angle_alpha   90.00
_cell.angle_beta   90.00
_cell.angle_gamma   90.00
#
_symmetry.space_group_name_H-M   'P 1'
#
loop_
_entity.id
_entity.type
_entity.pdbx_description
1 polymer ?
#
loop_
_entity_poly.entity_id
_entity_poly.type
_entity_poly.pdbx_seq_one_letter_code
_entity_poly.pdbx_strand_id
1 'polypeptide(L)'
;MDAVLRCGFSFETNVQQDSNNPYLTKFTEILAIDNRKLLHRSDRFVAGTETTSTTLAFCTYVLATHPDVQQKLQDEIDANVGDSAQLSTYEIVDNLKYLDMFIKEVNRMFPIVPIVINRLCVRDTTIGQYTVKEGTIVQPDVYSIHYDADLWGPVDPYKFHPERHAVKRHPLAYLPFGAGPRNCVAIIQLSISTSMYDAKNVAKMP
;
A
#
# COMPACT_ATOMS: atom_id res chain seq x y z
N MET A 1 1.86 -17.19 -35.05
CA MET A 1 2.20 -17.94 -33.82
C MET A 1 1.10 -17.82 -32.74
N ASP A 2 -0.11 -17.34 -33.01
CA ASP A 2 -1.35 -17.92 -33.61
C ASP A 2 -1.99 -19.20 -33.06
N ALA A 3 -1.52 -19.80 -31.95
CA ALA A 3 -2.13 -21.06 -31.47
C ALA A 3 -2.82 -21.03 -30.09
N VAL A 4 -2.85 -19.90 -29.36
CA VAL A 4 -3.39 -19.86 -27.98
C VAL A 4 -4.75 -19.14 -27.85
N LEU A 5 -5.26 -18.50 -28.93
CA LEU A 5 -6.49 -17.70 -28.89
C LEU A 5 -7.78 -18.44 -29.29
N ARG A 6 -7.77 -19.77 -29.40
CA ARG A 6 -8.92 -20.57 -29.89
C ARG A 6 -9.70 -21.33 -28.81
N CYS A 7 -9.57 -20.96 -27.54
CA CYS A 7 -10.53 -21.42 -26.53
C CYS A 7 -11.54 -20.30 -26.24
N GLY A 8 -12.44 -20.08 -27.20
CA GLY A 8 -13.64 -19.26 -26.98
C GLY A 8 -14.58 -20.02 -26.06
N PHE A 9 -14.53 -19.73 -24.77
CA PHE A 9 -15.60 -20.11 -23.84
C PHE A 9 -16.76 -19.13 -24.07
N SER A 10 -17.61 -19.42 -25.06
CA SER A 10 -18.90 -18.76 -25.21
C SER A 10 -19.82 -19.25 -24.08
N PHE A 11 -19.82 -18.53 -22.97
CA PHE A 11 -20.86 -18.70 -21.96
C PHE A 11 -22.13 -18.03 -22.51
N GLU A 12 -22.94 -18.77 -23.28
CA GLU A 12 -24.31 -18.36 -23.58
C GLU A 12 -25.15 -18.52 -22.31
N THR A 13 -25.15 -17.49 -21.45
CA THR A 13 -26.12 -17.43 -20.37
C THR A 13 -27.46 -17.00 -20.97
N ASN A 14 -28.35 -17.97 -21.21
CA ASN A 14 -29.78 -17.73 -21.40
C ASN A 14 -30.40 -17.19 -20.09
N VAL A 15 -30.11 -15.93 -19.77
CA VAL A 15 -30.83 -15.19 -18.71
C VAL A 15 -32.07 -14.60 -19.37
N GLN A 16 -33.24 -15.09 -19.01
CA GLN A 16 -34.50 -14.48 -19.41
C GLN A 16 -34.47 -12.99 -19.00
N GLN A 17 -34.62 -12.09 -19.98
CA GLN A 17 -34.71 -10.65 -19.77
C GLN A 17 -35.97 -10.33 -18.98
N ASP A 18 -35.86 -10.28 -17.66
CA ASP A 18 -36.85 -9.62 -16.80
C ASP A 18 -36.37 -8.19 -16.54
N SER A 19 -36.90 -7.25 -17.31
CA SER A 19 -36.47 -5.84 -17.36
C SER A 19 -36.80 -5.03 -16.11
N ASN A 20 -37.48 -5.64 -15.12
CA ASN A 20 -37.95 -4.95 -13.91
C ASN A 20 -37.11 -5.22 -12.66
N ASN A 21 -36.02 -5.99 -12.74
CA ASN A 21 -35.15 -6.27 -11.60
C ASN A 21 -33.86 -5.40 -11.63
N PRO A 22 -33.72 -4.39 -10.76
CA PRO A 22 -32.56 -3.49 -10.76
C PRO A 22 -31.23 -4.19 -10.47
N TYR A 23 -31.25 -5.38 -9.85
CA TYR A 23 -30.05 -6.19 -9.62
C TYR A 23 -29.60 -6.95 -10.87
N LEU A 24 -30.54 -7.39 -11.71
CA LEU A 24 -30.22 -8.07 -12.97
C LEU A 24 -29.68 -7.08 -14.00
N THR A 25 -30.22 -5.86 -14.07
CA THR A 25 -29.69 -4.80 -14.94
C THR A 25 -28.25 -4.44 -14.56
N LYS A 26 -27.95 -4.37 -13.26
CA LYS A 26 -26.58 -4.12 -12.77
C LYS A 26 -25.64 -5.30 -13.03
N PHE A 27 -26.16 -6.52 -12.95
CA PHE A 27 -25.40 -7.73 -13.27
C PHE A 27 -25.09 -7.85 -14.76
N THR A 28 -26.04 -7.49 -15.64
CA THR A 28 -25.83 -7.45 -17.10
C THR A 28 -24.90 -6.31 -17.51
N GLU A 29 -24.93 -5.16 -16.84
CA GLU A 29 -23.92 -4.11 -17.02
C GLU A 29 -22.51 -4.56 -16.62
N ILE A 30 -22.38 -5.38 -15.58
CA ILE A 30 -21.10 -5.99 -15.17
C ILE A 30 -20.64 -7.04 -16.20
N LEU A 31 -21.57 -7.82 -16.75
CA LEU A 31 -21.27 -8.79 -17.82
C LEU A 31 -20.96 -8.13 -19.17
N ALA A 32 -21.49 -6.93 -19.42
CA ALA A 32 -21.20 -6.11 -20.61
C ALA A 32 -19.86 -5.36 -20.53
N ILE A 33 -19.05 -5.60 -19.49
CA ILE A 33 -17.72 -5.01 -19.35
C ILE A 33 -16.77 -5.71 -20.34
N ASP A 34 -16.22 -4.94 -21.28
CA ASP A 34 -15.13 -5.34 -22.18
C ASP A 34 -14.02 -6.10 -21.41
N ASN A 35 -13.57 -7.22 -21.97
CA ASN A 35 -12.50 -8.07 -21.40
C ASN A 35 -11.27 -7.25 -20.98
N ARG A 36 -10.93 -6.19 -21.72
CA ARG A 36 -9.83 -5.28 -21.35
C ARG A 36 -10.08 -4.56 -20.02
N LYS A 37 -11.30 -4.11 -19.77
CA LYS A 37 -11.69 -3.46 -18.51
C LYS A 37 -11.77 -4.45 -17.34
N LEU A 38 -12.08 -5.72 -17.61
CA LEU A 38 -12.01 -6.79 -16.61
C LEU A 38 -10.56 -7.08 -16.22
N LEU A 39 -9.63 -7.19 -17.19
CA LEU A 39 -8.20 -7.38 -16.95
C LEU A 39 -7.60 -6.26 -16.08
N HIS A 40 -7.89 -4.99 -16.41
CA HIS A 40 -7.42 -3.86 -15.60
C HIS A 40 -8.02 -3.82 -14.18
N ARG A 41 -9.15 -4.50 -13.94
CA ARG A 41 -9.72 -4.66 -12.60
C ARG A 41 -9.03 -5.78 -11.84
N SER A 42 -8.75 -6.92 -12.48
CA SER A 42 -8.01 -8.02 -11.85
C SER A 42 -6.59 -7.60 -11.46
N ASP A 43 -5.90 -6.82 -12.29
CA ASP A 43 -4.53 -6.34 -12.00
C ASP A 43 -4.48 -5.54 -10.69
N ARG A 44 -5.50 -4.70 -10.46
CA ARG A 44 -5.61 -3.89 -9.23
C ARG A 44 -5.90 -4.74 -8.00
N PHE A 45 -6.70 -5.80 -8.16
CA PHE A 45 -7.00 -6.72 -7.07
C PHE A 45 -5.74 -7.48 -6.63
N VAL A 46 -4.97 -7.99 -7.59
CA VAL A 46 -3.71 -8.68 -7.31
C VAL A 46 -2.71 -7.71 -6.67
N ALA A 47 -2.52 -6.54 -7.26
CA ALA A 47 -1.61 -5.53 -6.74
C ALA A 47 -1.94 -5.09 -5.30
N GLY A 48 -3.23 -4.95 -4.96
CA GLY A 48 -3.64 -4.60 -3.60
C GLY A 48 -3.52 -5.76 -2.61
N THR A 49 -3.76 -6.99 -3.03
CA THR A 49 -3.78 -8.16 -2.14
C THR A 49 -2.37 -8.56 -1.71
N GLU A 50 -1.47 -8.77 -2.68
CA GLU A 50 -0.11 -9.28 -2.40
C GLU A 50 0.74 -8.28 -1.62
N THR A 51 0.62 -6.98 -1.94
CA THR A 51 1.35 -5.94 -1.21
C THR A 51 0.84 -5.81 0.21
N THR A 52 -0.49 -5.77 0.41
CA THR A 52 -1.06 -5.63 1.75
C THR A 52 -0.75 -6.82 2.65
N SER A 53 -0.89 -8.05 2.14
CA SER A 53 -0.59 -9.25 2.94
C SER A 53 0.88 -9.31 3.34
N THR A 54 1.78 -8.89 2.46
CA THR A 54 3.22 -8.84 2.75
C THR A 54 3.56 -7.76 3.78
N THR A 55 2.95 -6.58 3.71
CA THR A 55 3.14 -5.54 4.74
C THR A 55 2.68 -6.05 6.10
N LEU A 56 1.52 -6.70 6.18
CA LEU A 56 1.01 -7.28 7.44
C LEU A 56 1.93 -8.36 8.02
N ALA A 57 2.54 -9.19 7.16
CA ALA A 57 3.54 -10.16 7.58
C ALA A 57 4.77 -9.47 8.21
N PHE A 58 5.27 -8.39 7.61
CA PHE A 58 6.36 -7.61 8.18
C PHE A 58 5.97 -6.88 9.48
N CYS A 59 4.76 -6.32 9.56
CA CYS A 59 4.25 -5.75 10.82
C CYS A 59 4.30 -6.80 11.94
N THR A 60 3.76 -8.00 11.68
CA THR A 60 3.74 -9.10 12.66
C THR A 60 5.16 -9.52 13.06
N TYR A 61 6.08 -9.60 12.10
CA TYR A 61 7.49 -9.92 12.36
C TYR A 61 8.17 -8.87 13.26
N VAL A 62 7.94 -7.59 13.01
CA VAL A 62 8.50 -6.51 13.83
C VAL A 62 7.93 -6.55 15.24
N LEU A 63 6.62 -6.73 15.39
CA LEU A 63 5.98 -6.86 16.71
C LEU A 63 6.57 -8.03 17.51
N ALA A 64 6.76 -9.19 16.87
CA ALA A 64 7.34 -10.37 17.51
C ALA A 64 8.82 -10.20 17.90
N THR A 65 9.56 -9.32 17.22
CA THR A 65 10.99 -9.07 17.48
C THR A 65 11.26 -7.85 18.35
N HIS A 66 10.27 -6.97 18.54
CA HIS A 66 10.35 -5.74 19.32
C HIS A 66 9.19 -5.65 20.32
N PRO A 67 9.24 -6.43 21.44
CA PRO A 67 8.18 -6.43 22.44
C PRO A 67 7.92 -5.05 23.07
N ASP A 68 8.94 -4.19 23.13
CA ASP A 68 8.84 -2.81 23.61
C ASP A 68 7.96 -1.94 22.70
N VAL A 69 8.06 -2.13 21.39
CA VAL A 69 7.20 -1.46 20.40
C VAL A 69 5.77 -2.01 20.49
N GLN A 70 5.64 -3.33 20.65
CA GLN A 70 4.33 -3.97 20.82
C GLN A 70 3.60 -3.43 22.05
N GLN A 71 4.27 -3.33 23.21
CA GLN A 71 3.66 -2.80 24.43
C GLN A 71 3.21 -1.34 24.24
N LYS A 72 4.03 -0.49 23.63
CA LYS A 72 3.65 0.90 23.34
C LYS A 72 2.42 1.00 22.43
N LEU A 73 2.29 0.10 21.45
CA LEU A 73 1.11 0.03 20.59
C LEU A 73 -0.12 -0.42 21.38
N GLN A 74 0.02 -1.45 22.23
CA GLN A 74 -1.05 -1.89 23.13
C GLN A 74 -1.52 -0.74 24.03
N ASP A 75 -0.59 -0.01 24.65
CA ASP A 75 -0.91 1.13 25.51
C ASP A 75 -1.64 2.24 24.73
N GLU A 76 -1.23 2.54 23.49
CA GLU A 76 -1.94 3.52 22.64
C GLU A 76 -3.34 3.03 22.27
N ILE A 77 -3.47 1.76 21.90
CA ILE A 77 -4.75 1.15 21.52
C ILE A 77 -5.68 1.13 22.73
N ASP A 78 -5.23 0.68 23.90
CA ASP A 78 -6.05 0.60 25.11
C ASP A 78 -6.51 1.99 25.56
N ALA A 79 -5.64 3.01 25.45
CA ALA A 79 -5.97 4.39 25.80
C ALA A 79 -6.99 5.04 24.86
N ASN A 80 -6.96 4.73 23.56
CA ASN A 80 -7.81 5.37 22.55
C ASN A 80 -9.03 4.54 22.15
N VAL A 81 -8.95 3.22 22.30
CA VAL A 81 -10.02 2.28 21.94
C VAL A 81 -10.89 1.98 23.16
N GLY A 82 -10.38 1.69 24.36
CA GLY A 82 -11.21 1.52 25.58
C GLY A 82 -12.55 0.77 25.41
N ASP A 83 -13.52 0.99 26.32
CA ASP A 83 -14.91 0.45 26.24
C ASP A 83 -15.76 1.13 25.12
N SER A 84 -15.15 1.46 23.97
CA SER A 84 -15.79 2.23 22.90
C SER A 84 -16.73 1.38 22.03
N ALA A 85 -17.92 1.12 22.56
CA ALA A 85 -19.08 0.73 21.76
C ALA A 85 -19.60 1.88 20.85
N GLN A 86 -18.95 3.05 20.83
CA GLN A 86 -19.52 4.30 20.27
C GLN A 86 -18.64 5.11 19.32
N LEU A 87 -17.36 4.81 19.12
CA LEU A 87 -16.51 5.58 18.18
C LEU A 87 -16.57 4.98 16.77
N SER A 88 -16.62 5.85 15.74
CA SER A 88 -16.54 5.38 14.36
C SER A 88 -15.10 4.93 14.02
N THR A 89 -14.95 3.94 13.16
CA THR A 89 -13.65 3.37 12.76
C THR A 89 -12.64 4.43 12.30
N TYR A 90 -13.11 5.51 11.66
CA TYR A 90 -12.26 6.59 11.17
C TYR A 90 -11.72 7.48 12.30
N GLU A 91 -12.55 7.80 13.28
CA GLU A 91 -12.13 8.62 14.44
C GLU A 91 -11.11 7.88 15.31
N ILE A 92 -11.23 6.56 15.41
CA ILE A 92 -10.23 5.72 16.09
C ILE A 92 -8.90 5.80 15.35
N VAL A 93 -8.89 5.58 14.02
CA VAL A 93 -7.64 5.56 13.23
C VAL A 93 -6.92 6.91 13.24
N ASP A 94 -7.64 8.03 13.23
CA ASP A 94 -7.03 9.38 13.29
C ASP A 94 -6.31 9.66 14.62
N ASN A 95 -6.70 8.99 15.71
CA ASN A 95 -6.10 9.17 17.03
C ASN A 95 -4.88 8.26 17.28
N LEU A 96 -4.69 7.21 16.47
CA LEU A 96 -3.60 6.23 16.62
C LEU A 96 -2.31 6.71 15.93
N LYS A 97 -1.66 7.70 16.53
CA LYS A 97 -0.47 8.38 15.96
C LYS A 97 0.77 7.49 15.98
N TYR A 98 0.97 6.72 17.04
CA TYR A 98 2.10 5.79 17.16
C TYR A 98 1.94 4.62 16.20
N LEU A 99 0.72 4.11 16.00
CA LEU A 99 0.41 3.13 14.96
C LEU A 99 0.74 3.64 13.55
N ASP A 100 0.40 4.88 13.22
CA ASP A 100 0.77 5.49 11.93
C ASP A 100 2.31 5.58 11.78
N MET A 101 3.03 5.98 12.84
CA MET A 101 4.50 5.99 12.85
C MET A 101 5.10 4.58 12.69
N PHE A 102 4.50 3.57 13.34
CA PHE A 102 4.91 2.18 13.24
C PHE A 102 4.75 1.66 11.80
N ILE A 103 3.57 1.83 11.20
CA ILE A 103 3.32 1.38 9.82
C ILE A 103 4.25 2.09 8.83
N LYS A 104 4.54 3.37 9.07
CA LYS A 104 5.50 4.12 8.25
C LYS A 104 6.91 3.54 8.36
N GLU A 105 7.36 3.20 9.56
CA GLU A 105 8.70 2.63 9.77
C GLU A 105 8.81 1.22 9.19
N VAL A 106 7.77 0.39 9.29
CA VAL A 106 7.70 -0.93 8.65
C VAL A 106 7.86 -0.79 7.15
N ASN A 107 7.08 0.09 6.50
CA ASN A 107 7.16 0.31 5.06
C ASN A 107 8.49 0.97 4.63
N ARG A 108 9.14 1.73 5.52
CA ARG A 108 10.47 2.29 5.26
C ARG A 108 11.53 1.19 5.22
N MET A 109 11.58 0.34 6.26
CA MET A 109 12.59 -0.72 6.39
C MET A 109 12.35 -1.88 5.43
N PHE A 110 11.09 -2.23 5.19
CA PHE A 110 10.68 -3.33 4.31
C PHE A 110 9.86 -2.81 3.13
N PRO A 111 10.46 -2.03 2.20
CA PRO A 111 9.75 -1.57 1.03
C PRO A 111 9.47 -2.77 0.12
N ILE A 112 8.20 -3.15 -0.05
CA ILE A 112 7.78 -4.27 -0.92
C ILE A 112 8.21 -4.03 -2.37
N VAL A 113 8.22 -2.76 -2.78
CA VAL A 113 8.71 -2.31 -4.07
C VAL A 113 9.96 -1.45 -3.83
N PRO A 114 11.13 -2.05 -3.56
CA PRO A 114 12.39 -1.29 -3.38
C PRO A 114 12.79 -0.59 -4.69
N ILE A 115 12.45 -1.30 -5.76
CA ILE A 115 12.41 -1.06 -7.18
C ILE A 115 11.26 -0.23 -7.75
N VAL A 116 11.09 1.08 -7.48
CA VAL A 116 9.89 1.78 -8.00
C VAL A 116 9.82 1.71 -9.52
N ILE A 117 8.59 1.62 -10.04
CA ILE A 117 8.25 1.49 -11.47
C ILE A 117 9.15 2.39 -12.32
N ASN A 118 9.80 1.78 -13.31
CA ASN A 118 10.66 2.42 -14.28
C ASN A 118 9.98 3.58 -15.01
N ARG A 119 10.75 4.60 -15.37
CA ARG A 119 10.31 5.73 -16.18
C ARG A 119 11.13 5.77 -17.46
N LEU A 120 10.45 5.69 -18.60
CA LEU A 120 11.10 5.93 -19.89
C LEU A 120 11.21 7.44 -20.11
N CYS A 121 12.42 7.91 -20.36
CA CYS A 121 12.69 9.29 -20.75
C CYS A 121 12.18 9.50 -22.19
N VAL A 122 11.08 10.24 -22.35
CA VAL A 122 10.44 10.51 -23.66
C VAL A 122 11.02 11.73 -24.38
N ARG A 123 11.89 12.49 -23.71
CA ARG A 123 12.60 13.65 -24.27
C ARG A 123 13.83 13.93 -23.43
N ASP A 124 14.89 14.43 -24.07
CA ASP A 124 16.07 14.91 -23.35
C ASP A 124 15.68 15.84 -22.19
N THR A 125 16.16 15.52 -20.99
CA THR A 125 15.83 16.25 -19.77
C THR A 125 17.03 16.31 -18.83
N THR A 126 17.03 17.27 -17.93
CA THR A 126 18.08 17.40 -16.90
C THR A 126 17.48 17.08 -15.53
N ILE A 127 18.13 16.20 -14.77
CA ILE A 127 17.81 15.85 -13.39
C ILE A 127 19.00 16.26 -12.51
N GLY A 128 18.84 17.34 -11.75
CA GLY A 128 19.94 17.95 -11.00
C GLY A 128 21.06 18.39 -11.94
N GLN A 129 22.23 17.77 -11.81
CA GLN A 129 23.40 18.02 -12.66
C GLN A 129 23.55 17.05 -13.84
N TYR A 130 22.65 16.06 -13.96
CA TYR A 130 22.75 15.00 -14.96
C TYR A 130 21.80 15.22 -16.12
N THR A 131 22.29 15.11 -17.35
CA THR A 131 21.47 15.10 -18.57
C THR A 131 21.07 13.66 -18.91
N VAL A 132 19.78 13.40 -18.96
CA VAL A 132 19.18 12.12 -19.34
C VAL A 132 18.69 12.22 -20.77
N LYS A 133 19.16 11.31 -21.63
CA LYS A 133 18.79 11.25 -23.04
C LYS A 133 17.46 10.54 -23.24
N GLU A 134 16.72 10.95 -24.27
CA GLU A 134 15.56 10.23 -24.75
C GLU A 134 15.87 8.73 -24.95
N GLY A 135 14.92 7.87 -24.57
CA GLY A 135 15.08 6.42 -24.59
C GLY A 135 15.74 5.83 -23.34
N THR A 136 16.28 6.65 -22.43
CA THR A 136 16.88 6.15 -21.18
C THR A 136 15.79 5.73 -20.18
N ILE A 137 15.98 4.57 -19.55
CA ILE A 137 15.13 4.14 -18.44
C ILE A 137 15.71 4.68 -17.13
N VAL A 138 14.92 5.47 -16.42
CA VAL A 138 15.25 6.03 -15.10
C VAL A 138 14.47 5.27 -14.03
N GLN A 139 15.18 4.87 -12.99
CA GLN A 139 14.64 4.04 -11.92
C GLN A 139 15.05 4.63 -10.57
N PRO A 140 14.10 5.09 -9.74
CA PRO A 140 14.43 5.60 -8.42
C PRO A 140 14.66 4.43 -7.44
N ASP A 141 15.82 4.43 -6.82
CA ASP A 141 16.20 3.48 -5.77
C ASP A 141 15.63 3.93 -4.42
N VAL A 142 14.45 3.41 -4.07
CA VAL A 142 13.79 3.75 -2.81
C VAL A 142 14.51 3.11 -1.63
N TYR A 143 15.13 1.95 -1.82
CA TYR A 143 15.88 1.29 -0.76
C TYR A 143 17.05 2.17 -0.31
N SER A 144 17.87 2.66 -1.24
CA SER A 144 18.98 3.55 -0.87
C SER A 144 18.50 4.85 -0.21
N ILE A 145 17.40 5.45 -0.69
CA ILE A 145 16.83 6.67 -0.06
C ILE A 145 16.33 6.38 1.36
N HIS A 146 15.72 5.23 1.60
CA HIS A 146 15.17 4.86 2.91
C HIS A 146 16.25 4.51 3.95
N TYR A 147 17.44 4.11 3.52
CA TYR A 147 18.57 3.75 4.39
C TYR A 147 19.68 4.82 4.41
N ASP A 148 19.47 5.96 3.75
CA ASP A 148 20.41 7.09 3.75
C ASP A 148 20.53 7.71 5.16
N ALA A 149 21.73 7.69 5.73
CA ALA A 149 22.02 8.24 7.05
C ALA A 149 21.87 9.76 7.13
N ASP A 150 22.09 10.48 6.03
CA ASP A 150 21.94 11.95 5.99
C ASP A 150 20.46 12.34 6.00
N LEU A 151 19.58 11.52 5.43
CA LEU A 151 18.13 11.73 5.43
C LEU A 151 17.44 11.21 6.69
N TRP A 152 17.89 10.07 7.22
CA TRP A 152 17.21 9.36 8.31
C TRP A 152 17.90 9.44 9.67
N GLY A 153 19.09 10.05 9.76
CA GLY A 153 19.77 10.34 11.02
C GLY A 153 18.95 11.23 11.98
N PRO A 154 19.37 11.35 13.26
CA PRO A 154 20.64 10.88 13.84
C PRO A 154 20.65 9.41 14.27
N VAL A 155 19.48 8.77 14.35
CA VAL A 155 19.37 7.35 14.67
C VAL A 155 19.68 6.53 13.43
N ASP A 156 20.55 5.52 13.61
CA ASP A 156 20.93 4.55 12.57
C ASP A 156 19.71 4.12 11.72
N PRO A 157 19.75 4.32 10.39
CA PRO A 157 18.65 3.94 9.48
C PRO A 157 18.35 2.44 9.48
N TYR A 158 19.29 1.59 9.89
CA TYR A 158 19.08 0.14 9.99
C TYR A 158 18.36 -0.29 11.27
N LYS A 159 18.20 0.61 12.25
CA LYS A 159 17.44 0.34 13.47
C LYS A 159 15.98 0.73 13.30
N PHE A 160 15.10 -0.18 13.70
CA PHE A 160 13.67 0.07 13.76
C PHE A 160 13.37 1.10 14.85
N HIS A 161 12.91 2.29 14.44
CA HIS A 161 12.63 3.38 15.36
C HIS A 161 11.44 4.22 14.86
N PRO A 162 10.19 3.83 15.20
CA PRO A 162 8.97 4.50 14.74
C PRO A 162 8.96 6.02 15.00
N GLU A 163 9.47 6.44 16.15
CA GLU A 163 9.45 7.83 16.60
C GLU A 163 10.23 8.77 15.66
N ARG A 164 11.08 8.24 14.78
CA ARG A 164 11.72 9.05 13.73
C ARG A 164 10.70 9.77 12.86
N HIS A 165 9.53 9.19 12.64
CA HIS A 165 8.48 9.77 11.80
C HIS A 165 7.76 10.97 12.45
N ALA A 166 8.01 11.27 13.73
CA ALA A 166 7.54 12.50 14.36
C ALA A 166 8.23 13.77 13.79
N VAL A 167 9.42 13.61 13.20
CA VAL A 167 10.18 14.73 12.61
C VAL A 167 9.80 14.91 11.14
N LYS A 168 9.46 16.14 10.77
CA LYS A 168 9.16 16.51 9.38
C LYS A 168 10.42 16.45 8.52
N ARG A 169 10.38 15.67 7.44
CA ARG A 169 11.47 15.50 6.47
C ARG A 169 11.08 16.00 5.09
N HIS A 170 12.04 16.00 4.18
CA HIS A 170 11.79 16.27 2.77
C HIS A 170 10.71 15.29 2.24
N PRO A 171 9.71 15.75 1.45
CA PRO A 171 8.62 14.89 0.97
C PRO A 171 9.08 13.67 0.15
N LEU A 172 10.26 13.74 -0.47
CA LEU A 172 10.85 12.63 -1.24
C LEU A 172 11.76 11.70 -0.42
N ALA A 173 11.89 11.91 0.90
CA ALA A 173 12.65 10.99 1.74
C ALA A 173 11.90 9.68 2.02
N TYR A 174 10.56 9.72 1.99
CA TYR A 174 9.68 8.58 2.26
C TYR A 174 8.83 8.27 1.02
N LEU A 175 9.19 7.22 0.30
CA LEU A 175 8.64 6.88 -1.02
C LEU A 175 8.12 5.43 -1.17
N PRO A 176 7.56 4.77 -0.14
CA PRO A 176 7.09 3.38 -0.31
C PRO A 176 5.93 3.24 -1.31
N PHE A 177 5.23 4.35 -1.59
CA PHE A 177 4.14 4.42 -2.54
C PHE A 177 4.47 5.23 -3.80
N GLY A 178 5.74 5.61 -3.96
CA GLY A 178 6.19 6.55 -4.99
C GLY A 178 5.66 7.98 -4.78
N ALA A 179 6.01 8.85 -5.73
CA ALA A 179 5.59 10.25 -5.74
C ALA A 179 5.17 10.70 -7.15
N GLY A 180 4.45 11.82 -7.21
CA GLY A 180 3.98 12.43 -8.45
C GLY A 180 2.73 11.77 -9.04
N PRO A 181 2.43 11.96 -10.33
CA PRO A 181 1.15 11.59 -10.96
C PRO A 181 0.93 10.08 -11.12
N ARG A 182 1.95 9.27 -10.80
CA ARG A 182 1.92 7.81 -10.84
C ARG A 182 2.22 7.21 -9.46
N ASN A 183 1.86 7.94 -8.40
CA ASN A 183 1.87 7.41 -7.04
C ASN A 183 0.81 6.30 -6.89
N CYS A 184 1.00 5.44 -5.89
CA CYS A 184 0.05 4.38 -5.59
C CYS A 184 -1.32 4.99 -5.26
N VAL A 185 -2.38 4.41 -5.82
CA VAL A 185 -3.77 4.82 -5.54
C VAL A 185 -4.33 4.18 -4.26
N ALA A 186 -3.68 3.12 -3.76
CA ALA A 186 -4.13 2.32 -2.61
C ALA A 186 -3.54 2.75 -1.26
N ILE A 187 -2.91 3.93 -1.19
CA ILE A 187 -2.25 4.46 0.03
C ILE A 187 -3.21 4.46 1.22
N ILE A 188 -4.44 4.96 1.00
CA ILE A 188 -5.47 5.09 2.05
C ILE A 188 -5.98 3.72 2.50
N GLN A 189 -6.13 2.77 1.57
CA GLN A 189 -6.62 1.43 1.89
C GLN A 189 -5.62 0.64 2.74
N LEU A 190 -4.32 0.76 2.44
CA LEU A 190 -3.29 0.06 3.21
C LEU A 190 -3.21 0.60 4.63
N SER A 191 -3.14 1.93 4.79
CA SER A 191 -3.08 2.56 6.12
C SER A 191 -4.26 2.14 7.01
N ILE A 192 -5.50 2.20 6.49
CA ILE A 192 -6.68 1.84 7.30
C ILE A 192 -6.72 0.34 7.60
N SER A 193 -6.47 -0.52 6.60
CA SER A 193 -6.60 -1.98 6.78
C SER A 193 -5.53 -2.52 7.73
N THR A 194 -4.29 -2.04 7.60
CA THR A 194 -3.19 -2.39 8.48
C THR A 194 -3.44 -1.89 9.89
N SER A 195 -3.84 -0.62 10.07
CA SER A 195 -4.15 -0.09 11.39
C SER A 195 -5.27 -0.86 12.09
N MET A 196 -6.32 -1.24 11.37
CA MET A 196 -7.45 -1.98 11.94
C MET A 196 -7.11 -3.45 12.26
N TYR A 197 -6.35 -4.12 11.39
CA TYR A 197 -5.97 -5.51 11.59
C TYR A 197 -4.95 -5.64 12.71
N ASP A 198 -3.92 -4.80 12.70
CA ASP A 198 -2.86 -4.81 13.70
C ASP A 198 -3.43 -4.41 15.06
N ALA A 199 -4.28 -3.38 15.15
CA ALA A 199 -4.88 -3.01 16.45
C ALA A 199 -5.67 -4.15 17.10
N LYS A 200 -6.44 -4.92 16.31
CA LYS A 200 -7.21 -6.07 16.81
C LYS A 200 -6.35 -7.27 17.19
N ASN A 201 -5.22 -7.47 16.53
CA ASN A 201 -4.32 -8.59 16.83
C ASN A 201 -3.39 -8.26 17.99
N VAL A 202 -2.86 -7.04 18.03
CA VAL A 202 -2.03 -6.52 19.10
C VAL A 202 -2.78 -6.57 20.44
N ALA A 203 -4.07 -6.23 20.47
CA ALA A 203 -4.93 -6.36 21.65
C ALA A 203 -5.18 -7.81 22.11
N LYS A 204 -4.88 -8.82 21.28
CA LYS A 204 -5.09 -10.25 21.58
C LYS A 204 -3.80 -11.04 21.78
N MET A 205 -2.64 -10.43 21.57
CA MET A 205 -1.34 -11.07 21.78
C MET A 205 -1.02 -11.12 23.28
N PRO A 206 -0.66 -12.30 23.82
CA PRO A 206 -0.36 -12.49 25.24
C PRO A 206 0.96 -11.86 25.68
#